data_AF-A0A317Z7J9-F1
#
_entry.id   AF-A0A317Z7J9-F1
#
_cell.length_a   1.000
_cell.length_b   1.000
_cell.length_c   1.000
_cell.angle_alpha   90.00
_cell.angle_beta   90.00
_cell.angle_gamma   90.00
#
_symmetry.space_group_name_H-M   'P 1'
#
loop_
_entity.id
_entity.type
_entity.pdbx_description
1 polymer ?
#
loop_
_entity_poly.entity_id
_entity_poly.type
_entity_poly.pdbx_seq_one_letter_code
_entity_poly.pdbx_strand_id
1 'polypeptide(L)'
;MNARYIARITYVVLILISILIPNQLMFLTLNVSLAYIPLELAYLIKLFIPRRAFEWPLFIIYLFIFILMLPNTFYMVTDLIHLNQFTFNFLAELNLYEWFHFTLLISSVIFSLYCYVLIVMEIYHLIQVTPLRIVALFGMMVLSGLGIYVG
;
A
#
# COMPACT_ATOMS: atom_id res chain seq x y z
N MET A 1 9.31 13.37 -13.78
CA MET A 1 9.18 11.90 -13.76
C MET A 1 7.74 11.55 -13.43
N ASN A 2 7.09 10.62 -14.16
CA ASN A 2 5.71 10.23 -13.84
C ASN A 2 5.66 9.63 -12.42
N ALA A 3 4.64 9.98 -11.62
CA ALA A 3 4.45 9.52 -10.24
C ALA A 3 4.58 8.00 -10.07
N ARG A 4 4.16 7.23 -11.08
CA ARG A 4 4.35 5.77 -11.16
C ARG A 4 5.81 5.31 -11.04
N TYR A 5 6.74 6.01 -11.69
CA TYR A 5 8.16 5.64 -11.62
C TYR A 5 8.76 5.99 -10.26
N ILE A 6 8.30 7.07 -9.63
CA ILE A 6 8.70 7.42 -8.27
C ILE A 6 8.30 6.28 -7.33
N ALA A 7 7.03 5.84 -7.36
CA ALA A 7 6.55 4.73 -6.53
C ALA A 7 7.33 3.42 -6.73
N ARG A 8 7.65 3.09 -7.99
CA ARG A 8 8.45 1.90 -8.35
C ARG A 8 9.87 1.96 -7.80
N ILE A 9 10.54 3.10 -7.98
CA ILE A 9 11.91 3.30 -7.50
C ILE A 9 11.93 3.25 -5.98
N THR A 10 11.01 3.95 -5.31
CA THR A 10 10.92 3.94 -3.84
C THR A 10 10.63 2.54 -3.31
N TYR A 11 9.76 1.77 -3.96
CA TYR A 11 9.51 0.37 -3.62
C TYR A 11 10.78 -0.48 -3.70
N VAL A 12 11.50 -0.41 -4.82
CA VAL A 12 12.74 -1.18 -5.01
C VAL A 12 13.78 -0.80 -3.97
N VAL A 13 13.94 0.49 -3.68
CA VAL A 13 14.89 0.97 -2.66
C VAL A 13 14.50 0.45 -1.27
N LEU A 14 13.23 0.55 -0.88
CA LEU A 14 12.75 0.07 0.43
C LEU A 14 12.92 -1.44 0.59
N ILE A 15 12.62 -2.22 -0.45
CA ILE A 15 12.79 -3.69 -0.42
C ILE A 15 14.27 -4.07 -0.35
N LEU A 16 15.14 -3.44 -1.15
CA LEU A 16 16.57 -3.70 -1.09
C LEU A 16 17.15 -3.41 0.30
N ILE A 17 16.79 -2.27 0.88
CA ILE A 17 17.20 -1.92 2.25
C ILE A 17 16.66 -2.96 3.23
N SER A 18 15.38 -3.33 3.12
CA SER A 18 14.75 -4.26 4.06
C SER A 18 15.31 -5.68 4.01
N ILE A 19 15.73 -6.18 2.84
CA ILE A 19 16.33 -7.51 2.67
C ILE A 19 17.74 -7.57 3.26
N LEU A 20 18.49 -6.46 3.20
CA LEU A 20 19.86 -6.39 3.70
C LEU A 20 19.93 -6.36 5.23
N ILE A 21 18.80 -6.20 5.93
CA ILE A 21 18.75 -6.10 7.39
C ILE A 21 18.25 -7.41 8.01
N PRO A 22 19.04 -8.08 8.88
CA PRO A 22 18.68 -9.39 9.40
C PRO A 22 17.51 -9.38 10.40
N ASN A 23 16.74 -10.49 10.35
CA ASN A 23 15.79 -11.07 11.31
C ASN A 23 14.58 -10.28 11.84
N GLN A 24 14.65 -8.97 12.09
CA GLN A 24 13.55 -8.27 12.76
C GLN A 24 12.58 -7.57 11.81
N LEU A 25 12.93 -7.42 10.53
CA LEU A 25 12.13 -6.66 9.54
C LEU A 25 11.59 -7.50 8.39
N MET A 26 11.63 -8.83 8.50
CA MET A 26 11.08 -9.70 7.45
C MET A 26 9.57 -9.46 7.25
N PHE A 27 8.85 -9.11 8.32
CA PHE A 27 7.46 -8.68 8.26
C PHE A 27 7.30 -7.38 7.46
N LEU A 28 8.24 -6.44 7.60
CA LEU A 28 8.19 -5.16 6.90
C LEU A 28 8.34 -5.36 5.38
N THR A 29 9.26 -6.22 4.96
CA THR A 29 9.43 -6.54 3.53
C THR A 29 8.13 -7.08 2.93
N LEU A 30 7.45 -7.99 3.64
CA LEU A 30 6.17 -8.54 3.24
C LEU A 30 5.09 -7.45 3.18
N ASN A 31 4.97 -6.63 4.22
CA ASN A 31 3.90 -5.64 4.33
C ASN A 31 4.08 -4.48 3.34
N VAL A 32 5.32 -4.05 3.06
CA VAL A 32 5.62 -3.10 1.97
C VAL A 32 5.22 -3.68 0.61
N SER A 33 5.48 -4.96 0.38
CA SER A 33 5.08 -5.65 -0.86
C SER A 33 3.56 -5.72 -1.00
N LEU A 34 2.87 -6.11 0.07
CA LEU A 34 1.40 -6.17 0.12
C LEU A 34 0.75 -4.80 -0.05
N ALA A 35 1.38 -3.73 0.46
CA ALA A 35 0.91 -2.35 0.25
C ALA A 35 1.14 -1.84 -1.18
N TYR A 36 2.16 -2.35 -1.88
CA TYR A 36 2.49 -1.93 -3.24
C TYR A 36 1.68 -2.66 -4.32
N ILE A 37 1.33 -3.93 -4.12
CA ILE A 37 0.55 -4.74 -5.08
C ILE A 37 -0.75 -4.04 -5.56
N PRO A 38 -1.59 -3.48 -4.67
CA PRO A 38 -2.81 -2.77 -5.05
C PRO A 38 -2.56 -1.61 -6.02
N LEU A 39 -1.42 -0.92 -5.92
CA LEU A 39 -1.08 0.17 -6.82
C LEU A 39 -0.83 -0.32 -8.25
N GLU A 40 -0.06 -1.39 -8.42
CA GLU A 40 0.16 -1.96 -9.75
C GLU A 40 -1.12 -2.56 -10.33
N LEU A 41 -1.96 -3.18 -9.49
CA LEU A 41 -3.28 -3.62 -9.91
C LEU A 41 -4.14 -2.42 -10.35
N ALA A 42 -4.12 -1.29 -9.65
CA ALA A 42 -4.88 -0.11 -10.06
C ALA A 42 -4.49 0.38 -11.46
N TYR A 43 -3.18 0.42 -11.76
CA TYR A 43 -2.69 0.79 -13.09
C TYR A 43 -3.06 -0.21 -14.19
N LEU A 44 -3.18 -1.49 -13.83
CA LEU A 44 -3.53 -2.55 -14.77
C LEU A 44 -5.04 -2.64 -15.04
N ILE A 45 -5.92 -2.04 -14.21
CA ILE A 45 -7.40 -2.09 -14.41
C ILE A 45 -7.79 -1.71 -15.83
N LYS A 46 -7.17 -0.67 -16.40
CA LYS A 46 -7.46 -0.17 -17.77
C LYS A 46 -7.28 -1.25 -18.85
N LEU A 47 -6.39 -2.20 -18.64
CA LEU A 47 -6.11 -3.29 -19.58
C LEU A 47 -7.19 -4.38 -19.54
N PHE A 48 -7.79 -4.59 -18.36
CA PHE A 48 -8.78 -5.64 -18.13
C PHE A 48 -10.22 -5.19 -18.37
N ILE A 49 -10.47 -3.94 -18.77
CA ILE A 49 -11.82 -3.46 -19.10
C ILE A 49 -12.39 -4.32 -20.24
N PRO A 50 -13.49 -5.06 -20.01
CA PRO A 50 -14.00 -6.01 -20.98
C PRO A 50 -14.57 -5.28 -22.20
N ARG A 51 -14.09 -5.65 -23.39
CA ARG A 51 -14.64 -5.20 -24.67
C ARG A 51 -15.61 -6.22 -25.27
N ARG A 52 -15.49 -7.48 -24.86
CA ARG A 52 -16.31 -8.61 -25.34
C ARG A 52 -16.94 -9.36 -24.17
N ALA A 53 -18.07 -10.01 -24.42
CA ALA A 53 -18.85 -10.70 -23.39
C ALA A 53 -18.04 -11.77 -22.62
N PHE A 54 -17.13 -12.48 -23.28
CA PHE A 54 -16.32 -13.54 -22.65
C PHE A 54 -15.20 -13.01 -21.74
N GLU A 55 -14.87 -11.72 -21.79
CA GLU A 55 -13.82 -11.10 -20.95
C GLU A 55 -14.34 -10.74 -19.55
N TRP A 56 -15.67 -10.72 -19.38
CA TRP A 56 -16.32 -10.36 -18.11
C TRP A 56 -15.94 -11.25 -16.92
N PRO A 57 -15.91 -12.59 -17.03
CA PRO A 57 -15.49 -13.43 -15.91
C PRO A 57 -14.08 -13.11 -15.43
N LEU A 58 -13.15 -12.86 -16.36
CA LEU A 58 -11.78 -12.50 -16.03
C LEU A 58 -11.71 -11.14 -15.32
N PHE A 59 -12.47 -10.15 -15.81
CA PHE A 59 -12.54 -8.83 -15.19
C PHE A 59 -13.13 -8.88 -13.77
N ILE A 60 -14.15 -9.72 -13.54
CA ILE A 60 -14.76 -9.89 -12.21
C ILE A 60 -13.75 -10.50 -11.23
N ILE A 61 -13.05 -11.56 -11.63
CA ILE A 61 -12.00 -12.18 -10.80
C ILE A 61 -10.90 -11.16 -10.48
N TYR A 62 -10.47 -10.41 -11.49
CA TYR A 62 -9.47 -9.36 -11.32
C TYR A 62 -9.93 -8.28 -10.32
N LEU A 63 -11.16 -7.79 -10.46
CA LEU A 63 -11.73 -6.79 -9.58
C LEU A 63 -11.86 -7.31 -8.14
N PHE A 64 -12.24 -8.58 -7.97
CA PHE A 64 -12.31 -9.22 -6.67
C PHE A 64 -10.94 -9.26 -5.98
N ILE A 65 -9.90 -9.68 -6.70
CA ILE A 65 -8.52 -9.68 -6.18
C ILE A 65 -8.08 -8.26 -5.81
N PHE A 66 -8.37 -7.28 -6.66
CA PHE A 66 -8.05 -5.88 -6.38
C PHE A 66 -8.72 -5.38 -5.10
N ILE A 67 -10.03 -5.63 -4.94
CA ILE A 67 -10.79 -5.22 -3.75
C ILE A 67 -10.25 -5.88 -2.49
N LEU A 68 -9.89 -7.16 -2.55
CA LEU A 68 -9.36 -7.90 -1.40
C LEU A 68 -7.97 -7.39 -1.00
N MET A 69 -7.15 -6.99 -1.96
CA MET A 69 -5.80 -6.49 -1.71
C MET A 69 -5.78 -5.02 -1.28
N LEU A 70 -6.80 -4.23 -1.62
CA LEU A 70 -6.85 -2.78 -1.37
C LEU A 70 -6.61 -2.38 0.11
N PRO A 71 -7.23 -3.05 1.11
CA PRO A 71 -7.01 -2.74 2.53
C PRO A 71 -5.54 -2.85 2.95
N ASN A 72 -4.73 -3.72 2.32
CA ASN A 72 -3.33 -3.92 2.69
C ASN A 72 -2.48 -2.64 2.54
N THR A 73 -2.87 -1.76 1.63
CA THR A 73 -2.20 -0.45 1.45
C THR A 73 -2.28 0.40 2.72
N PHE A 74 -3.44 0.39 3.37
CA PHE A 74 -3.70 1.20 4.56
C PHE A 74 -3.42 0.43 5.86
N TYR A 75 -3.47 -0.90 5.83
CA TYR A 75 -3.04 -1.80 6.91
C TYR A 75 -1.62 -1.47 7.39
N MET A 76 -0.70 -1.10 6.49
CA MET A 76 0.67 -0.71 6.86
C MET A 76 0.74 0.35 7.97
N VAL A 77 -0.29 1.19 8.13
CA VAL A 77 -0.35 2.18 9.22
C VAL A 77 -0.43 1.51 10.60
N THR A 78 -1.08 0.35 10.72
CA THR A 78 -1.16 -0.39 11.99
C THR A 78 0.18 -1.00 12.40
N ASP A 79 1.09 -1.23 11.45
CA ASP A 79 2.45 -1.67 11.75
C ASP A 79 3.22 -0.68 12.65
N LEU A 80 2.78 0.58 12.73
CA LEU A 80 3.32 1.55 13.70
C LEU A 80 3.23 1.09 15.16
N ILE A 81 2.34 0.15 15.49
CA ILE A 81 2.25 -0.45 16.83
C ILE A 81 3.57 -1.14 17.21
N HIS A 82 4.33 -1.67 16.25
CA HIS A 82 5.63 -2.28 16.50
C HIS A 82 6.67 -1.28 17.03
N LEU A 83 6.45 0.03 16.89
CA LEU A 83 7.32 1.03 17.52
C LEU A 83 7.29 0.96 19.05
N ASN A 84 6.20 0.45 19.64
CA ASN A 84 6.09 0.30 21.09
C ASN A 84 7.04 -0.78 21.66
N GLN A 85 7.69 -1.57 20.80
CA GLN A 85 8.74 -2.51 21.20
C GLN A 85 10.06 -1.81 21.51
N PHE A 86 10.27 -0.59 21.00
CA PHE A 86 11.44 0.21 21.28
C PHE A 86 11.14 1.15 22.44
N THR A 87 11.98 1.14 23.47
CA THR A 87 11.79 1.95 24.68
C THR A 87 12.07 3.44 24.44
N PHE A 88 12.64 3.81 23.28
CA PHE A 88 13.00 5.18 22.84
C PHE A 88 13.37 6.08 24.02
N ASN A 89 14.46 5.73 24.71
CA ASN A 89 14.94 6.56 25.79
C ASN A 89 15.76 7.73 25.22
N PHE A 90 15.10 8.86 24.96
CA PHE A 90 15.73 10.09 24.46
C PHE A 90 16.81 10.66 25.38
N LEU A 91 16.86 10.19 26.64
CA LEU A 91 17.85 10.58 27.66
C LEU A 91 19.01 9.57 27.77
N ALA A 92 18.89 8.40 27.14
CA ALA A 92 19.98 7.41 27.04
C ALA A 92 20.84 7.67 25.78
N GLU A 93 21.99 6.99 25.71
CA GLU A 93 22.90 7.07 24.57
C GLU A 93 22.20 6.80 23.23
N LEU A 94 22.71 7.43 22.16
CA LEU A 94 22.17 7.32 20.80
C LEU A 94 22.28 5.88 20.28
N ASN A 95 21.18 5.12 20.32
CA ASN A 95 21.10 3.81 19.71
C ASN A 95 20.75 3.91 18.22
N LEU A 96 21.78 3.95 17.35
CA LEU A 96 21.61 4.04 15.89
C LEU A 96 20.77 2.90 15.30
N TYR A 97 20.73 1.74 15.95
CA TYR A 97 19.93 0.61 15.51
C TYR A 97 18.43 0.93 15.57
N GLU A 98 17.94 1.38 16.72
CA GLU A 98 16.52 1.72 16.94
C GLU A 98 16.05 2.84 16.00
N TRP A 99 16.88 3.88 15.84
CA TRP A 99 16.59 5.00 14.93
C TRP A 99 16.50 4.59 13.46
N PHE A 100 17.31 3.62 13.05
CA PHE A 100 17.25 3.09 11.70
C PHE A 100 15.98 2.28 11.47
N HIS A 101 15.60 1.41 12.42
CA HIS A 101 14.33 0.67 12.38
C HIS A 101 13.12 1.60 12.35
N PHE A 102 13.13 2.64 13.19
CA PHE A 102 12.11 3.70 13.19
C PHE A 102 11.98 4.36 11.83
N THR A 103 13.09 4.82 11.28
CA THR A 103 13.13 5.55 10.01
C THR A 103 12.60 4.69 8.88
N LEU A 104 12.97 3.40 8.85
CA LEU A 104 12.52 2.47 7.84
C LEU A 104 11.01 2.20 7.94
N LEU A 105 10.48 1.97 9.16
CA LEU A 105 9.05 1.75 9.38
C LEU A 105 8.24 2.99 8.96
N ILE A 106 8.62 4.17 9.43
CA ILE A 106 7.95 5.43 9.08
C ILE A 106 8.01 5.69 7.57
N SER A 107 9.16 5.46 6.94
CA SER A 107 9.31 5.60 5.48
C SER A 107 8.37 4.66 4.72
N SER A 108 8.19 3.44 5.24
CA SER A 108 7.33 2.43 4.65
C SER A 108 5.84 2.77 4.79
N VAL A 109 5.43 3.36 5.91
CA VAL A 109 4.07 3.89 6.12
C VAL A 109 3.80 5.10 5.23
N ILE A 110 4.73 6.04 5.13
CA ILE A 110 4.60 7.18 4.22
C ILE A 110 4.49 6.69 2.76
N PHE A 111 5.27 5.70 2.39
CA PHE A 111 5.20 5.08 1.07
C PHE A 111 3.86 4.40 0.81
N SER A 112 3.27 3.70 1.79
CA SER A 112 1.96 3.07 1.62
C SER A 112 0.85 4.12 1.47
N LEU A 113 0.88 5.20 2.26
CA LEU A 113 -0.05 6.33 2.10
C LEU A 113 0.10 6.98 0.72
N TYR A 114 1.33 7.13 0.23
CA TYR A 114 1.58 7.62 -1.12
C TYR A 114 0.96 6.69 -2.18
N CYS A 115 1.12 5.38 -2.05
CA CYS A 115 0.47 4.39 -2.92
C CYS A 115 -1.06 4.52 -2.88
N TYR A 116 -1.65 4.68 -1.69
CA TYR A 116 -3.09 4.85 -1.53
C TYR A 116 -3.61 6.08 -2.28
N VAL A 117 -2.94 7.23 -2.13
CA VAL A 117 -3.30 8.46 -2.87
C VAL A 117 -3.26 8.22 -4.38
N LEU A 118 -2.23 7.54 -4.88
CA LEU A 118 -2.12 7.23 -6.30
C LEU A 118 -3.24 6.30 -6.79
N ILE A 119 -3.64 5.29 -6.01
CA ILE A 119 -4.77 4.42 -6.33
C ILE A 119 -6.06 5.24 -6.42
N VAL A 120 -6.32 6.10 -5.42
CA VAL A 120 -7.50 6.98 -5.40
C VAL A 120 -7.54 7.86 -6.64
N MET A 121 -6.42 8.47 -7.02
CA MET A 121 -6.32 9.30 -8.21
C MET A 121 -6.56 8.50 -9.50
N GLU A 122 -6.01 7.29 -9.60
CA GLU A 122 -6.20 6.42 -10.76
C GLU A 122 -7.68 6.03 -10.92
N ILE A 123 -8.35 5.63 -9.84
CA ILE A 123 -9.78 5.29 -9.84
C ILE A 123 -10.64 6.52 -10.15
N TYR A 124 -10.30 7.70 -9.60
CA TYR A 124 -11.00 8.95 -9.86
C TYR A 124 -10.99 9.32 -11.35
N HIS A 125 -9.84 9.14 -12.01
CA HIS A 125 -9.69 9.42 -13.45
C HIS A 125 -10.25 8.31 -14.35
N LEU A 126 -10.28 7.07 -13.86
CA LEU A 126 -10.83 5.92 -14.59
C LEU A 126 -12.36 6.01 -14.71
N ILE A 127 -13.04 6.33 -13.60
CA ILE A 127 -14.50 6.34 -13.55
C ILE A 127 -15.02 7.72 -13.92
N GLN A 128 -15.51 7.85 -15.16
CA GLN A 128 -16.07 9.12 -15.65
C GLN A 128 -17.48 9.42 -15.09
N VAL A 129 -18.22 8.38 -14.71
CA VAL A 129 -19.59 8.49 -14.20
C VAL A 129 -19.58 8.90 -12.73
N THR A 130 -20.02 10.13 -12.44
CA THR A 130 -20.00 10.74 -11.10
C THR A 130 -20.57 9.86 -9.97
N PRO A 131 -21.80 9.30 -10.07
CA PRO A 131 -22.33 8.48 -8.96
C PRO A 131 -21.52 7.20 -8.73
N LEU A 132 -21.09 6.52 -9.79
CA LEU A 132 -20.26 5.33 -9.69
C LEU A 132 -18.90 5.64 -9.05
N ARG A 133 -18.31 6.79 -9.41
CA ARG A 133 -17.05 7.27 -8.82
C ARG A 133 -17.20 7.53 -7.32
N ILE A 134 -18.29 8.18 -6.90
CA ILE A 134 -18.56 8.44 -5.48
C ILE A 134 -18.70 7.13 -4.71
N VAL A 135 -19.48 6.17 -5.23
CA VAL A 135 -19.66 4.85 -4.61
C VAL A 135 -18.34 4.09 -4.51
N ALA A 136 -17.52 4.11 -5.57
CA ALA A 136 -16.22 3.44 -5.56
C ALA A 136 -15.26 4.05 -4.54
N LEU A 137 -15.15 5.38 -4.49
CA LEU A 137 -14.27 6.08 -3.54
C LEU A 137 -14.74 5.91 -2.09
N PHE A 138 -16.06 5.98 -1.85
CA PHE A 138 -16.62 5.70 -0.53
C PHE A 138 -16.37 4.24 -0.12
N GLY A 139 -16.57 3.29 -1.04
CA GLY A 139 -16.26 1.88 -0.83
C GLY A 139 -14.78 1.65 -0.47
N MET A 140 -13.86 2.33 -1.16
CA MET A 140 -12.43 2.28 -0.83
C MET A 140 -12.14 2.81 0.56
N MET A 141 -12.78 3.91 0.98
CA MET A 141 -12.62 4.45 2.34
C MET A 141 -13.10 3.45 3.39
N VAL A 142 -14.27 2.84 3.19
CA VAL A 142 -14.81 1.82 4.10
C VAL A 142 -13.88 0.60 4.16
N LEU A 143 -13.44 0.08 3.01
CA LEU A 143 -12.51 -1.05 2.95
C LEU A 143 -11.17 -0.75 3.62
N SER A 144 -10.64 0.46 3.44
CA SER A 144 -9.41 0.89 4.09
C SER A 144 -9.59 0.97 5.61
N GLY A 145 -10.72 1.51 6.08
CA GLY A 145 -11.07 1.54 7.50
C GLY A 145 -11.23 0.14 8.11
N LEU A 146 -11.83 -0.80 7.37
CA LEU A 146 -11.89 -2.21 7.77
C LEU A 146 -10.50 -2.85 7.86
N GLY A 147 -9.60 -2.53 6.94
CA GLY A 147 -8.21 -2.97 6.97
C GLY A 147 -7.49 -2.56 8.26
N ILE A 148 -7.70 -1.31 8.71
CA ILE A 148 -7.17 -0.82 9.99
C ILE A 148 -7.80 -1.56 11.16
N TYR A 149 -9.12 -1.77 11.15
CA TYR A 149 -9.82 -2.41 12.27
C TYR A 149 -9.40 -3.87 12.48
N VAL A 150 -9.11 -4.59 11.39
CA VAL A 150 -8.67 -6.00 11.45
C VAL A 150 -7.21 -6.14 11.86
N GLY A 151 -6.37 -5.13 11.58
CA GLY A 151 -4.96 -5.13 11.90
C GLY A 151 -4.64 -4.71 13.32
#